data_AF-A0A1A8KZ31-F1
#
_entry.id   AF-A0A1A8KZ31-F1
#
_cell.length_a   1.000
_cell.length_b   1.000
_cell.length_c   1.000
_cell.angle_alpha   90.00
_cell.angle_beta   90.00
_cell.angle_gamma   90.00
#
_symmetry.space_group_name_H-M   'P 1'
#
loop_
_entity.id
_entity.type
_entity.pdbx_description
1 polymer ?
#
loop_
_entity_poly.entity_id
_entity_poly.type
_entity_poly.pdbx_seq_one_letter_code
_entity_poly.pdbx_strand_id
1 'polypeptide(L)'
;TATRGLGLSPRLHLNEKLFGKFSHKTSSVFSQVQHHDGITGTESPKVAEMYTQHLVQAMMGVDELLAALFLLPHNLAASNVRDANFHRKDADQSLEQHVIIYNPLAWNVTTMVNITITFPSAIVYDDDGQPVPAQIQRSAQSNISYDLFILVELGGLQHKKYLIKVSGTPCSKKSKCLNTYEAKAAVFERRSVKDWRKTGRRLLPVLSESYKLMFDRDTNLLHSITYLQENRRVRMTQDFWEYDANGDVKAGPISDNYIFSANGSAVRAYKAVAMEIIPGKIVTEIRQYFYREDGDKDYAFSITTRVPECSGTVLQCHRLEQSYSLGPLHINTEVVLRTSSSLKNNRTLYSDANGYQMMKRTYKKFPNNTLARNYFPMVRTAYIEDDLSRLVLFSDRAHGVSSQANGQLEVMLHRRLWNNLAWNLGYNLTLNDSSVVTPTLWMVLGSVGATSKLHPRGAVELQHRPVIMPIDQPRLPQKEKELTLSSPVPPVVLPPNLHLLSLSIPGWNYSSHHSIHLSHVHSSKDLVSEPDFDRVLLRIMHLFEEEEDPELSKPVTINLKDILRGIGEVTVLEERSLTGTWDVTGLQRWKWKTADTLAKNNESCSSSGDEDFTVTVSPKEIRTFFVHFSSRNL
;
A
#
# COMPACT_ATOMS: atom_id res chain seq x y z
N THR A 1 5.64 35.32 -22.89
CA THR A 1 6.29 34.76 -21.69
C THR A 1 5.31 34.75 -20.53
N ALA A 2 4.33 33.84 -20.59
CA ALA A 2 3.29 33.69 -19.56
C ALA A 2 3.12 32.19 -19.28
N THR A 3 3.80 31.71 -18.26
CA THR A 3 3.74 30.34 -17.73
C THR A 3 2.49 30.18 -16.86
N ARG A 4 1.45 29.52 -17.39
CA ARG A 4 0.24 29.14 -16.64
C ARG A 4 0.36 27.71 -16.11
N GLY A 5 1.09 27.55 -15.00
CA GLY A 5 0.99 26.37 -14.14
C GLY A 5 -0.32 26.38 -13.33
N LEU A 6 -0.74 25.20 -12.84
CA LEU A 6 -1.92 24.98 -11.99
C LEU A 6 -2.08 26.12 -10.97
N GLY A 7 -2.96 27.08 -11.28
CA GLY A 7 -3.30 28.18 -10.38
C GLY A 7 -4.48 27.74 -9.54
N LEU A 8 -4.27 27.55 -8.23
CA LEU A 8 -5.32 27.24 -7.27
C LEU A 8 -6.36 28.38 -7.07
N SER A 9 -6.24 29.52 -7.76
CA SER A 9 -6.83 30.77 -7.23
C SER A 9 -8.24 31.20 -7.69
N PRO A 10 -8.81 30.75 -8.83
CA PRO A 10 -10.25 30.95 -9.08
C PRO A 10 -11.06 29.64 -9.04
N ARG A 11 -10.40 28.51 -8.79
CA ARG A 11 -10.86 27.14 -9.10
C ARG A 11 -11.63 26.45 -7.97
N LEU A 12 -11.74 27.12 -6.83
CA LEU A 12 -12.15 26.53 -5.57
C LEU A 12 -13.67 26.71 -5.36
N HIS A 13 -14.37 27.81 -5.64
CA HIS A 13 -15.77 27.98 -5.17
C HIS A 13 -16.83 26.86 -5.43
N LEU A 14 -16.84 26.19 -6.60
CA LEU A 14 -17.73 25.03 -6.84
C LEU A 14 -17.17 23.74 -6.23
N ASN A 15 -15.85 23.60 -6.21
CA ASN A 15 -15.10 22.50 -5.60
C ASN A 15 -14.97 22.64 -4.08
N GLU A 16 -15.09 23.83 -3.49
CA GLU A 16 -14.90 24.14 -2.07
C GLU A 16 -16.01 23.53 -1.23
N LYS A 17 -17.26 23.65 -1.71
CA LYS A 17 -18.43 23.04 -1.06
C LYS A 17 -18.40 21.51 -1.17
N LEU A 18 -17.99 20.98 -2.33
CA LEU A 18 -17.82 19.54 -2.53
C LEU A 18 -16.66 19.01 -1.68
N PHE A 19 -15.50 19.65 -1.76
CA PHE A 19 -14.28 19.30 -1.01
C PHE A 19 -14.51 19.39 0.49
N GLY A 20 -15.08 20.49 1.01
CA GLY A 20 -15.40 20.63 2.43
C GLY A 20 -16.38 19.57 2.93
N LYS A 21 -17.45 19.29 2.16
CA LYS A 21 -18.47 18.30 2.52
C LYS A 21 -17.92 16.87 2.49
N PHE A 22 -17.19 16.50 1.44
CA PHE A 22 -16.66 15.14 1.28
C PHE A 22 -15.42 14.90 2.14
N SER A 23 -14.47 15.84 2.20
CA SER A 23 -13.27 15.72 3.04
C SER A 23 -13.63 15.56 4.52
N HIS A 24 -14.58 16.35 5.03
CA HIS A 24 -15.03 16.22 6.42
C HIS A 24 -15.76 14.90 6.68
N LYS A 25 -16.66 14.48 5.77
CA LYS A 25 -17.39 13.22 5.91
C LYS A 25 -16.44 12.02 5.87
N THR A 26 -15.50 11.98 4.92
CA THR A 26 -14.50 10.92 4.80
C THR A 26 -13.56 10.89 6.01
N SER A 27 -13.09 12.05 6.48
CA SER A 27 -12.23 12.14 7.67
C SER A 27 -12.95 11.64 8.93
N SER A 28 -14.23 12.00 9.10
CA SER A 28 -15.05 11.54 10.22
C SER A 28 -15.26 10.03 10.19
N VAL A 29 -15.60 9.46 9.03
CA VAL A 29 -15.77 8.02 8.86
C VAL A 29 -14.47 7.27 9.17
N PHE A 30 -13.34 7.72 8.62
CA PHE A 30 -12.05 7.08 8.88
C PHE A 30 -11.71 7.12 10.38
N SER A 31 -11.95 8.26 11.04
CA SER A 31 -11.75 8.40 12.49
C SER A 31 -12.65 7.48 13.30
N GLN A 32 -13.90 7.23 12.87
CA GLN A 32 -14.81 6.30 13.54
C GLN A 32 -14.28 4.87 13.51
N VAL A 33 -13.68 4.45 12.39
CA VAL A 33 -13.15 3.08 12.24
C VAL A 33 -11.85 2.89 13.02
N GLN A 34 -11.10 3.96 13.32
CA GLN A 34 -9.95 3.87 14.23
C GLN A 34 -10.35 3.60 15.70
N HIS A 35 -11.65 3.52 16.01
CA HIS A 35 -12.12 3.03 17.31
C HIS A 35 -11.50 1.67 17.64
N HIS A 36 -11.25 1.42 18.93
CA HIS A 36 -10.64 0.18 19.40
C HIS A 36 -11.56 -1.05 19.31
N ASP A 37 -12.80 -0.85 18.87
CA ASP A 37 -13.73 -1.89 18.38
C ASP A 37 -14.16 -1.64 16.92
N GLY A 38 -13.38 -0.92 16.12
CA GLY A 38 -13.62 -0.78 14.69
C GLY A 38 -12.56 -1.54 13.92
N ILE A 39 -11.36 -0.96 13.85
CA ILE A 39 -10.22 -1.53 13.11
C ILE A 39 -9.73 -2.86 13.69
N THR A 40 -10.04 -3.15 14.95
CA THR A 40 -9.69 -4.39 15.65
C THR A 40 -10.58 -5.57 15.28
N GLY A 41 -11.77 -5.34 14.70
CA GLY A 41 -12.74 -6.40 14.40
C GLY A 41 -13.41 -7.01 15.64
N THR A 42 -13.49 -6.25 16.73
CA THR A 42 -14.03 -6.68 18.03
C THR A 42 -15.47 -6.27 18.29
N GLU A 43 -16.09 -5.59 17.33
CA GLU A 43 -17.50 -5.22 17.32
C GLU A 43 -18.45 -6.37 16.98
N SER A 44 -19.74 -6.15 17.24
CA SER A 44 -20.80 -7.06 16.76
C SER A 44 -20.95 -6.99 15.23
N PRO A 45 -21.42 -8.05 14.55
CA PRO A 45 -21.61 -8.07 13.10
C PRO A 45 -22.43 -6.90 12.53
N LYS A 46 -23.45 -6.42 13.27
CA LYS A 46 -24.28 -5.28 12.85
C LYS A 46 -23.48 -3.97 12.81
N VAL A 47 -22.55 -3.80 13.75
CA VAL A 47 -21.69 -2.62 13.83
C VAL A 47 -20.58 -2.70 12.78
N ALA A 48 -20.02 -3.89 12.53
CA ALA A 48 -19.08 -4.14 11.42
C ALA A 48 -19.70 -3.77 10.07
N GLU A 49 -20.95 -4.16 9.84
CA GLU A 49 -21.71 -3.81 8.64
C GLU A 49 -21.91 -2.29 8.54
N MET A 50 -22.26 -1.61 9.63
CA MET A 50 -22.36 -0.14 9.66
C MET A 50 -21.02 0.54 9.31
N TYR A 51 -19.90 0.10 9.89
CA TYR A 51 -18.58 0.64 9.55
C TYR A 51 -18.26 0.42 8.07
N THR A 52 -18.54 -0.77 7.54
CA THR A 52 -18.35 -1.10 6.12
C THR A 52 -19.19 -0.18 5.22
N GLN A 53 -20.47 0.01 5.54
CA GLN A 53 -21.35 0.91 4.79
C GLN A 53 -20.84 2.35 4.81
N HIS A 54 -20.40 2.85 5.97
CA HIS A 54 -19.83 4.19 6.09
C HIS A 54 -18.55 4.34 5.25
N LEU A 55 -17.64 3.37 5.30
CA LEU A 55 -16.41 3.36 4.52
C LEU A 55 -16.69 3.33 3.02
N VAL A 56 -17.62 2.49 2.55
CA VAL A 56 -18.01 2.42 1.14
C VAL A 56 -18.56 3.77 0.67
N GLN A 57 -19.44 4.41 1.45
CA GLN A 57 -19.95 5.75 1.12
C GLN A 57 -18.84 6.80 1.07
N ALA A 58 -17.86 6.72 1.98
CA ALA A 58 -16.73 7.63 2.00
C ALA A 58 -15.83 7.42 0.77
N MET A 59 -15.57 6.17 0.37
CA MET A 59 -14.81 5.83 -0.84
C MET A 59 -15.49 6.37 -2.09
N MET A 60 -16.81 6.19 -2.24
CA MET A 60 -17.57 6.77 -3.36
C MET A 60 -17.43 8.29 -3.43
N GLY A 61 -17.47 8.98 -2.27
CA GLY A 61 -17.26 10.43 -2.22
C GLY A 61 -15.84 10.85 -2.61
N VAL A 62 -14.83 10.03 -2.33
CA VAL A 62 -13.46 10.25 -2.81
C VAL A 62 -13.37 10.05 -4.32
N ASP A 63 -14.01 9.01 -4.87
CA ASP A 63 -14.04 8.76 -6.32
C ASP A 63 -14.73 9.92 -7.06
N GLU A 64 -15.84 10.44 -6.53
CA GLU A 64 -16.52 11.63 -7.06
C GLU A 64 -15.61 12.87 -7.02
N LEU A 65 -14.87 13.06 -5.93
CA LEU A 65 -13.94 14.19 -5.80
C LEU A 65 -12.77 14.08 -6.79
N LEU A 66 -12.18 12.89 -6.92
CA LEU A 66 -11.08 12.65 -7.86
C LEU A 66 -11.57 12.84 -9.31
N ALA A 67 -12.76 12.34 -9.65
CA ALA A 67 -13.37 12.58 -10.94
C ALA A 67 -13.60 14.09 -11.20
N ALA A 68 -14.10 14.84 -10.21
CA ALA A 68 -14.27 16.28 -10.33
C ALA A 68 -12.94 17.03 -10.54
N LEU A 69 -11.88 16.61 -9.84
CA LEU A 69 -10.55 17.21 -9.94
C LEU A 69 -9.92 16.99 -11.33
N PHE A 70 -10.06 15.79 -11.89
CA PHE A 70 -9.34 15.42 -13.11
C PHE A 70 -10.16 15.50 -14.41
N LEU A 71 -11.49 15.44 -14.36
CA LEU A 71 -12.34 15.33 -15.55
C LEU A 71 -13.14 16.59 -15.91
N LEU A 72 -13.39 17.51 -14.97
CA LEU A 72 -14.17 18.70 -15.26
C LEU A 72 -13.34 19.74 -16.04
N PRO A 73 -13.88 20.36 -17.11
CA PRO A 73 -13.18 21.37 -17.88
C PRO A 73 -12.94 22.64 -17.04
N HIS A 74 -11.68 22.95 -16.76
CA HIS A 74 -11.25 24.01 -15.83
C HIS A 74 -11.12 25.41 -16.48
N ASN A 75 -11.69 25.63 -17.67
CA ASN A 75 -11.73 26.92 -18.37
C ASN A 75 -13.14 27.19 -18.92
N LEU A 76 -13.84 28.20 -18.40
CA LEU A 76 -15.11 28.75 -18.92
C LEU A 76 -14.94 29.65 -20.16
N ALA A 77 -13.87 29.45 -20.93
CA ALA A 77 -13.65 30.19 -22.18
C ALA A 77 -14.00 29.31 -23.38
N ALA A 78 -15.29 29.34 -23.71
CA ALA A 78 -15.89 29.05 -25.01
C ALA A 78 -15.54 27.73 -25.72
N SER A 79 -16.56 26.88 -25.88
CA SER A 79 -16.74 26.20 -27.16
C SER A 79 -18.22 25.97 -27.44
N ASN A 80 -18.74 26.73 -28.41
CA ASN A 80 -19.94 26.39 -29.15
C ASN A 80 -19.71 25.03 -29.82
N VAL A 81 -20.39 24.00 -29.32
CA VAL A 81 -20.45 22.69 -29.96
C VAL A 81 -21.37 22.82 -31.18
N ARG A 82 -20.81 22.63 -32.39
CA ARG A 82 -21.60 22.35 -33.58
C ARG A 82 -21.43 20.87 -33.92
N ASP A 83 -22.57 20.20 -34.04
CA ASP A 83 -22.69 18.84 -34.55
C ASP A 83 -21.94 18.67 -35.88
N ALA A 84 -21.08 17.65 -35.94
CA ALA A 84 -20.45 17.21 -37.18
C ALA A 84 -20.90 15.79 -37.49
N ASN A 85 -21.47 15.63 -38.69
CA ASN A 85 -22.07 14.42 -39.22
C ASN A 85 -21.10 13.23 -39.30
N PHE A 86 -21.64 12.06 -38.94
CA PHE A 86 -20.97 10.75 -38.99
C PHE A 86 -20.87 10.22 -40.42
N HIS A 87 -19.64 9.88 -40.85
CA HIS A 87 -19.43 8.92 -41.93
C HIS A 87 -18.82 7.65 -41.38
N ARG A 88 -19.63 6.57 -41.40
CA ARG A 88 -19.25 5.21 -41.06
C ARG A 88 -18.40 4.63 -42.20
N LYS A 89 -17.16 4.24 -41.91
CA LYS A 89 -16.43 3.24 -42.69
C LYS A 89 -15.89 2.19 -41.73
N ASP A 90 -16.39 0.97 -41.89
CA ASP A 90 -15.91 -0.23 -41.20
C ASP A 90 -14.44 -0.46 -41.54
N ALA A 91 -13.60 -0.37 -40.51
CA ALA A 91 -12.28 -0.97 -40.46
C ALA A 91 -12.14 -1.56 -39.04
N ASP A 92 -11.75 -2.84 -38.98
CA ASP A 92 -11.35 -3.65 -37.81
C ASP A 92 -11.36 -2.87 -36.48
N GLN A 93 -12.49 -2.93 -35.75
CA GLN A 93 -12.84 -1.94 -34.72
C GLN A 93 -12.04 -2.13 -33.42
N SER A 94 -10.82 -1.59 -33.37
CA SER A 94 -10.11 -1.36 -32.10
C SER A 94 -10.89 -0.35 -31.25
N LEU A 95 -11.23 -0.72 -30.01
CA LEU A 95 -11.85 0.21 -29.06
C LEU A 95 -10.77 0.97 -28.29
N GLU A 96 -11.10 2.16 -27.84
CA GLU A 96 -10.24 3.07 -27.10
C GLU A 96 -10.82 3.30 -25.70
N GLN A 97 -9.95 3.29 -24.70
CA GLN A 97 -10.27 3.63 -23.32
C GLN A 97 -9.19 4.55 -22.75
N HIS A 98 -9.60 5.63 -22.08
CA HIS A 98 -8.70 6.53 -21.40
C HIS A 98 -8.67 6.26 -19.90
N VAL A 99 -7.48 6.34 -19.33
CA VAL A 99 -7.25 6.20 -17.88
C VAL A 99 -6.34 7.32 -17.40
N ILE A 100 -6.58 7.83 -16.20
CA ILE A 100 -5.66 8.72 -15.49
C ILE A 100 -4.99 7.91 -14.40
N ILE A 101 -3.67 8.05 -14.29
CA ILE A 101 -2.89 7.42 -13.23
C ILE A 101 -2.24 8.52 -12.41
N TYR A 102 -2.53 8.54 -11.11
CA TYR A 102 -2.05 9.53 -10.15
C TYR A 102 -1.05 8.90 -9.17
N ASN A 103 0.09 9.54 -8.98
CA ASN A 103 1.06 9.18 -7.97
C ASN A 103 0.84 10.02 -6.70
N PRO A 104 0.33 9.42 -5.59
CA PRO A 104 0.10 10.14 -4.34
C PRO A 104 1.37 10.41 -3.53
N LEU A 105 2.51 9.85 -3.92
CA LEU A 105 3.76 10.04 -3.20
C LEU A 105 4.45 11.32 -3.67
N ALA A 106 5.14 12.00 -2.76
CA ALA A 106 6.05 13.09 -3.09
C ALA A 106 7.43 12.55 -3.56
N TRP A 107 7.43 11.48 -4.36
CA TRP A 107 8.62 10.88 -4.95
C TRP A 107 8.35 10.61 -6.42
N ASN A 108 9.39 10.66 -7.25
CA ASN A 108 9.28 10.08 -8.59
C ASN A 108 9.18 8.56 -8.45
N VAL A 109 8.21 7.97 -9.15
CA VAL A 109 7.96 6.52 -9.15
C VAL A 109 7.98 5.98 -10.56
N THR A 110 8.70 4.89 -10.73
CA THR A 110 8.62 4.00 -11.90
C THR A 110 8.10 2.67 -11.41
N THR A 111 6.89 2.29 -11.80
CA THR A 111 6.24 1.08 -11.29
C THR A 111 5.33 0.47 -12.34
N MET A 112 4.97 -0.81 -12.15
CA MET A 112 3.91 -1.43 -12.93
C MET A 112 2.55 -1.17 -12.27
N VAL A 113 1.55 -0.85 -13.07
CA VAL A 113 0.13 -0.86 -12.67
C VAL A 113 -0.60 -2.00 -13.37
N ASN A 114 -1.63 -2.56 -12.73
CA ASN A 114 -2.41 -3.66 -13.27
C ASN A 114 -3.85 -3.19 -13.55
N ILE A 115 -4.32 -3.41 -14.78
CA ILE A 115 -5.71 -3.15 -15.19
C ILE A 115 -6.28 -4.43 -15.78
N THR A 116 -7.44 -4.86 -15.31
CA THR A 116 -8.14 -6.02 -15.89
C THR A 116 -9.00 -5.57 -17.07
N ILE A 117 -8.81 -6.20 -18.23
CA ILE A 117 -9.56 -5.93 -19.46
C ILE A 117 -10.22 -7.21 -20.00
N THR A 118 -11.22 -7.08 -20.87
CA THR A 118 -11.95 -8.20 -21.48
C THR A 118 -11.42 -8.62 -22.85
N PHE A 119 -10.36 -7.97 -23.32
CA PHE A 119 -9.80 -8.16 -24.66
C PHE A 119 -8.42 -8.83 -24.59
N PRO A 120 -8.10 -9.73 -25.53
CA PRO A 120 -6.82 -10.46 -25.57
C PRO A 120 -5.63 -9.61 -26.03
N SER A 121 -5.86 -8.39 -26.51
CA SER A 121 -4.86 -7.50 -27.09
C SER A 121 -5.08 -6.07 -26.63
N ALA A 122 -3.98 -5.38 -26.31
CA ALA A 122 -3.98 -3.97 -25.94
C ALA A 122 -2.69 -3.28 -26.41
N ILE A 123 -2.77 -2.00 -26.77
CA ILE A 123 -1.64 -1.10 -27.00
C ILE A 123 -1.86 0.14 -26.14
N VAL A 124 -0.82 0.56 -25.42
CA VAL A 124 -0.91 1.68 -24.48
C VAL A 124 -0.09 2.85 -25.01
N TYR A 125 -0.66 4.05 -24.93
CA TYR A 125 -0.01 5.31 -25.26
C TYR A 125 -0.05 6.25 -24.05
N ASP A 126 0.99 7.04 -23.87
CA ASP A 126 1.01 8.15 -22.91
C ASP A 126 0.33 9.41 -23.49
N ASP A 127 0.36 10.49 -22.72
CA ASP A 127 -0.19 11.79 -23.05
C ASP A 127 0.53 12.51 -24.20
N ASP A 128 1.78 12.13 -24.48
CA ASP A 128 2.56 12.59 -25.64
C ASP A 128 2.31 11.72 -26.89
N GLY A 129 1.41 10.74 -26.80
CA GLY A 129 1.08 9.80 -27.87
C GLY A 129 2.19 8.77 -28.15
N GLN A 130 3.15 8.61 -27.24
CA GLN A 130 4.22 7.63 -27.35
C GLN A 130 3.79 6.26 -26.81
N PRO A 131 4.22 5.15 -27.44
CA PRO A 131 3.86 3.81 -27.00
C PRO A 131 4.58 3.43 -25.70
N VAL A 132 3.79 3.05 -24.70
CA VAL A 132 4.27 2.67 -23.36
C VAL A 132 4.53 1.16 -23.29
N PRO A 133 5.64 0.70 -22.70
CA PRO A 133 5.85 -0.72 -22.45
C PRO A 133 4.72 -1.34 -21.62
N ALA A 134 4.12 -2.40 -22.15
CA ALA A 134 3.06 -3.13 -21.47
C ALA A 134 3.23 -4.64 -21.61
N GLN A 135 2.55 -5.39 -20.76
CA GLN A 135 2.48 -6.84 -20.81
C GLN A 135 1.05 -7.27 -20.54
N ILE A 136 0.53 -8.21 -21.33
CA ILE A 136 -0.80 -8.76 -21.18
C ILE A 136 -0.73 -10.28 -20.98
N GLN A 137 -1.56 -10.78 -20.07
CA GLN A 137 -1.70 -12.22 -19.82
C GLN A 137 -3.11 -12.57 -19.35
N ARG A 138 -3.47 -13.85 -19.35
CA ARG A 138 -4.76 -14.30 -18.79
C ARG A 138 -4.87 -13.90 -17.33
N SER A 139 -6.05 -13.43 -16.91
CA SER A 139 -6.22 -12.97 -15.53
C SER A 139 -6.06 -14.10 -14.52
N ALA A 140 -5.51 -13.78 -13.35
CA ALA A 140 -5.43 -14.73 -12.23
C ALA A 140 -6.81 -15.01 -11.61
N GLN A 141 -7.76 -14.09 -11.79
CA GLN A 141 -9.08 -14.14 -11.13
C GLN A 141 -10.18 -14.69 -12.05
N SER A 142 -10.00 -14.65 -13.37
CA SER A 142 -11.04 -15.03 -14.32
C SER A 142 -10.46 -15.55 -15.63
N ASN A 143 -11.14 -16.55 -16.20
CA ASN A 143 -10.75 -17.18 -17.46
C ASN A 143 -11.19 -16.39 -18.71
N ILE A 144 -12.04 -15.37 -18.54
CA ILE A 144 -12.59 -14.55 -19.63
C ILE A 144 -12.00 -13.14 -19.68
N SER A 145 -11.11 -12.81 -18.76
CA SER A 145 -10.43 -11.52 -18.70
C SER A 145 -8.91 -11.68 -18.77
N TYR A 146 -8.24 -10.55 -19.00
CA TYR A 146 -6.80 -10.42 -19.14
C TYR A 146 -6.30 -9.37 -18.17
N ASP A 147 -5.16 -9.62 -17.54
CA ASP A 147 -4.45 -8.66 -16.73
C ASP A 147 -3.45 -7.93 -17.64
N LEU A 148 -3.59 -6.61 -17.73
CA LEU A 148 -2.72 -5.70 -18.47
C LEU A 148 -1.82 -4.96 -17.48
N PHE A 149 -0.53 -5.28 -17.53
CA PHE A 149 0.53 -4.61 -16.78
C PHE A 149 1.11 -3.48 -17.61
N ILE A 150 1.09 -2.26 -17.09
CA ILE A 150 1.60 -1.06 -17.77
C ILE A 150 2.76 -0.51 -16.95
N LEU A 151 3.91 -0.29 -17.58
CA LEU A 151 5.05 0.36 -16.95
C LEU A 151 4.84 1.88 -16.97
N VAL A 152 4.66 2.49 -15.81
CA VAL A 152 4.37 3.94 -15.69
C VAL A 152 5.50 4.68 -14.99
N GLU A 153 5.74 5.90 -15.45
CA GLU A 153 6.70 6.85 -14.89
C GLU A 153 5.97 8.14 -14.51
N LEU A 154 5.91 8.41 -13.21
CA LEU A 154 5.14 9.51 -12.62
C LEU A 154 6.01 10.30 -11.65
N GLY A 155 6.02 11.62 -11.78
CA GLY A 155 6.61 12.52 -10.81
C GLY A 155 5.82 12.56 -9.51
N GLY A 156 6.43 13.10 -8.45
CA GLY A 156 5.75 13.22 -7.16
C GLY A 156 4.52 14.12 -7.20
N LEU A 157 3.40 13.64 -6.65
CA LEU A 157 2.06 14.26 -6.73
C LEU A 157 1.57 14.55 -8.16
N GLN A 158 2.12 13.85 -9.16
CA GLN A 158 1.75 14.03 -10.56
C GLN A 158 0.66 13.03 -10.98
N HIS A 159 -0.18 13.44 -11.93
CA HIS A 159 -1.03 12.53 -12.70
C HIS A 159 -0.67 12.59 -14.19
N LYS A 160 -0.89 11.49 -14.91
CA LYS A 160 -0.80 11.43 -16.37
C LYS A 160 -2.00 10.70 -16.96
N LYS A 161 -2.39 11.08 -18.18
CA LYS A 161 -3.43 10.41 -18.97
C LYS A 161 -2.77 9.36 -19.87
N TYR A 162 -3.40 8.20 -19.99
CA TYR A 162 -3.00 7.12 -20.88
C TYR A 162 -4.18 6.70 -21.75
N LEU A 163 -3.88 6.33 -22.99
CA LEU A 163 -4.84 5.78 -23.95
C LEU A 163 -4.56 4.29 -24.15
N ILE A 164 -5.55 3.45 -23.89
CA ILE A 164 -5.51 2.01 -24.07
C ILE A 164 -6.36 1.65 -25.29
N LYS A 165 -5.71 1.17 -26.36
CA LYS A 165 -6.38 0.63 -27.55
C LYS A 165 -6.51 -0.87 -27.42
N VAL A 166 -7.72 -1.39 -27.35
CA VAL A 166 -8.01 -2.81 -27.17
C VAL A 166 -8.59 -3.44 -28.44
N SER A 167 -8.30 -4.73 -28.66
CA SER A 167 -8.81 -5.48 -29.81
C SER A 167 -9.19 -6.92 -29.45
N GLY A 168 -10.23 -7.44 -30.10
CA GLY A 168 -10.62 -8.85 -30.02
C GLY A 168 -9.66 -9.80 -30.75
N THR A 169 -8.79 -9.28 -31.62
CA THR A 169 -7.78 -10.07 -32.33
C THR A 169 -6.48 -10.18 -31.52
N PRO A 170 -6.00 -11.39 -31.17
CA PRO A 170 -4.74 -11.57 -30.47
C PRO A 170 -3.55 -11.02 -31.25
N CYS A 171 -2.50 -10.65 -30.52
CA CYS A 171 -1.23 -10.21 -31.10
C CYS A 171 -0.57 -11.38 -31.86
N SER A 172 -0.57 -11.33 -33.19
CA SER A 172 0.07 -12.33 -34.03
C SER A 172 1.47 -11.86 -34.43
N LYS A 173 2.35 -12.77 -34.89
CA LYS A 173 3.64 -12.38 -35.47
C LYS A 173 3.52 -11.39 -36.65
N LYS A 174 2.34 -11.28 -37.25
CA LYS A 174 2.02 -10.36 -38.36
C LYS A 174 1.36 -9.06 -37.89
N SER A 175 0.64 -9.07 -36.75
CA SER A 175 0.05 -7.88 -36.11
C SER A 175 0.90 -7.46 -34.92
N LYS A 176 1.85 -6.54 -35.16
CA LYS A 176 2.72 -6.00 -34.10
C LYS A 176 1.89 -5.16 -33.14
N CYS A 177 1.63 -5.66 -31.92
CA CYS A 177 1.09 -4.87 -30.81
C CYS A 177 2.11 -3.89 -30.20
N LEU A 178 2.98 -3.30 -31.04
CA LEU A 178 4.12 -2.45 -30.68
C LEU A 178 4.87 -2.97 -29.44
N ASN A 179 4.77 -2.25 -28.32
CA ASN A 179 5.51 -2.44 -27.07
C ASN A 179 4.75 -3.29 -26.03
N THR A 180 3.60 -3.88 -26.40
CA THR A 180 2.86 -4.81 -25.53
C THR A 180 3.32 -6.25 -25.74
N TYR A 181 3.82 -6.90 -24.69
CA TYR A 181 4.21 -8.29 -24.70
C TYR A 181 3.06 -9.22 -24.26
N GLU A 182 2.69 -10.19 -25.09
CA GLU A 182 1.75 -11.25 -24.71
C GLU A 182 2.51 -12.38 -23.98
N ALA A 183 2.28 -12.51 -22.67
CA ALA A 183 2.90 -13.55 -21.85
C ALA A 183 2.02 -14.81 -21.80
N LYS A 184 2.68 -15.97 -21.84
CA LYS A 184 2.01 -17.29 -21.89
C LYS A 184 2.42 -18.16 -20.73
N ALA A 185 1.43 -18.87 -20.21
CA ALA A 185 1.59 -19.74 -19.06
C ALA A 185 2.26 -21.07 -19.41
N ALA A 186 3.19 -21.49 -18.55
CA ALA A 186 3.66 -22.86 -18.41
C ALA A 186 2.96 -23.48 -17.20
N VAL A 187 2.12 -24.48 -17.43
CA VAL A 187 1.35 -25.16 -16.39
C VAL A 187 2.09 -26.41 -15.92
N PHE A 188 2.15 -26.63 -14.61
CA PHE A 188 2.78 -27.78 -13.98
C PHE A 188 1.74 -28.68 -13.34
N GLU A 189 1.98 -29.99 -13.41
CA GLU A 189 1.13 -31.00 -12.76
C GLU A 189 0.98 -30.74 -11.26
N ARG A 190 -0.22 -30.98 -10.75
CA ARG A 190 -0.50 -30.99 -9.31
C ARG A 190 0.38 -32.03 -8.61
N ARG A 191 0.97 -31.65 -7.48
CA ARG A 191 1.83 -32.52 -6.64
C ARG A 191 1.23 -32.71 -5.26
N SER A 192 1.19 -33.97 -4.80
CA SER A 192 0.76 -34.29 -3.44
C SER A 192 1.91 -34.07 -2.45
N VAL A 193 1.55 -33.60 -1.26
CA VAL A 193 2.52 -33.35 -0.19
C VAL A 193 3.03 -34.65 0.45
N LYS A 194 2.33 -35.78 0.24
CA LYS A 194 2.79 -37.11 0.68
C LYS A 194 4.14 -37.49 0.08
N ASP A 195 4.48 -36.92 -1.09
CA ASP A 195 5.75 -37.13 -1.78
C ASP A 195 6.93 -36.28 -1.24
N TRP A 196 6.79 -35.61 -0.09
CA TRP A 196 7.80 -34.69 0.48
C TRP A 196 9.22 -35.28 0.60
N ARG A 197 9.36 -36.60 0.71
CA ARG A 197 10.66 -37.29 0.73
C ARG A 197 11.47 -37.14 -0.57
N LYS A 198 10.83 -36.62 -1.63
CA LYS A 198 11.44 -36.34 -2.94
C LYS A 198 11.84 -34.87 -3.11
N THR A 199 11.69 -34.03 -2.09
CA THR A 199 12.00 -32.59 -2.14
C THR A 199 13.44 -32.28 -2.53
N GLY A 200 13.64 -31.17 -3.23
CA GLY A 200 14.94 -30.60 -3.58
C GLY A 200 15.67 -31.29 -4.74
N ARG A 201 15.06 -32.27 -5.41
CA ARG A 201 15.70 -33.04 -6.50
C ARG A 201 15.56 -32.34 -7.85
N ARG A 202 14.38 -31.78 -8.14
CA ARG A 202 14.07 -31.16 -9.44
C ARG A 202 13.76 -29.68 -9.27
N LEU A 203 14.79 -28.85 -9.30
CA LEU A 203 14.65 -27.40 -9.11
C LEU A 203 14.49 -26.66 -10.45
N LEU A 204 13.53 -25.74 -10.50
CA LEU A 204 13.26 -24.86 -11.62
C LEU A 204 13.60 -23.42 -11.25
N PRO A 205 14.53 -22.76 -11.97
CA PRO A 205 14.86 -21.36 -11.71
C PRO A 205 13.83 -20.42 -12.33
N VAL A 206 13.46 -19.38 -11.58
CA VAL A 206 12.89 -18.12 -12.10
C VAL A 206 13.89 -17.02 -11.77
N LEU A 207 14.30 -16.27 -12.79
CA LEU A 207 15.36 -15.28 -12.70
C LEU A 207 14.78 -13.89 -12.87
N SER A 208 15.27 -12.96 -12.08
CA SER A 208 15.21 -11.52 -12.33
C SER A 208 16.60 -10.93 -12.14
N GLU A 209 16.74 -9.62 -12.26
CA GLU A 209 18.02 -8.93 -12.04
C GLU A 209 18.49 -8.99 -10.58
N SER A 210 17.55 -8.92 -9.63
CA SER A 210 17.88 -8.94 -8.19
C SER A 210 17.80 -10.32 -7.56
N TYR A 211 16.96 -11.21 -8.10
CA TYR A 211 16.68 -12.50 -7.46
C TYR A 211 16.76 -13.69 -8.41
N LYS A 212 17.26 -14.80 -7.88
CA LYS A 212 17.06 -16.13 -8.44
C LYS A 212 16.21 -16.95 -7.49
N LEU A 213 14.96 -17.19 -7.87
CA LEU A 213 14.02 -18.03 -7.15
C LEU A 213 14.16 -19.46 -7.69
N MET A 214 14.23 -20.43 -6.80
CA MET A 214 14.22 -21.85 -7.15
C MET A 214 12.91 -22.45 -6.64
N PHE A 215 12.09 -22.97 -7.54
CA PHE A 215 10.89 -23.74 -7.22
C PHE A 215 11.19 -25.23 -7.33
N ASP A 216 10.67 -26.02 -6.39
CA ASP A 216 10.81 -27.47 -6.40
C ASP A 216 9.66 -28.11 -7.19
N ARG A 217 9.95 -28.79 -8.29
CA ARG A 217 8.94 -29.44 -9.16
C ARG A 217 8.35 -30.71 -8.54
N ASP A 218 8.92 -31.21 -7.46
CA ASP A 218 8.38 -32.35 -6.70
C ASP A 218 7.28 -31.91 -5.72
N THR A 219 7.27 -30.64 -5.30
CA THR A 219 6.27 -30.10 -4.37
C THR A 219 5.50 -28.89 -4.89
N ASN A 220 5.95 -28.28 -5.98
CA ASN A 220 5.50 -27.00 -6.51
C ASN A 220 5.62 -25.83 -5.50
N LEU A 221 6.55 -25.92 -4.54
CA LEU A 221 6.81 -24.87 -3.55
C LEU A 221 8.10 -24.11 -3.85
N LEU A 222 8.18 -22.87 -3.37
CA LEU A 222 9.45 -22.14 -3.28
C LEU A 222 10.42 -22.96 -2.43
N HIS A 223 11.66 -23.10 -2.90
CA HIS A 223 12.71 -23.86 -2.21
C HIS A 223 13.86 -22.95 -1.73
N SER A 224 14.24 -21.95 -2.52
CA SER A 224 15.26 -20.98 -2.12
C SER A 224 15.20 -19.72 -2.95
N ILE A 225 15.58 -18.60 -2.34
CA ILE A 225 15.83 -17.34 -3.04
C ILE A 225 17.32 -17.03 -2.92
N THR A 226 17.92 -16.60 -4.02
CA THR A 226 19.28 -16.04 -4.03
C THR A 226 19.20 -14.58 -4.37
N TYR A 227 19.67 -13.72 -3.48
CA TYR A 227 19.90 -12.31 -3.73
C TYR A 227 21.19 -12.17 -4.54
N LEU A 228 21.07 -11.76 -5.81
CA LEU A 228 22.14 -11.90 -6.81
C LEU A 228 23.28 -10.91 -6.61
N GLN A 229 23.00 -9.68 -6.15
CA GLN A 229 23.99 -8.61 -6.00
C GLN A 229 25.11 -8.96 -5.01
N GLU A 230 24.79 -9.73 -3.96
CA GLU A 230 25.76 -10.23 -2.97
C GLU A 230 25.90 -11.76 -2.98
N ASN A 231 25.30 -12.42 -3.99
CA ASN A 231 25.25 -13.89 -4.12
C ASN A 231 24.81 -14.62 -2.82
N ARG A 232 23.86 -14.03 -2.07
CA ARG A 232 23.38 -14.58 -0.80
C ARG A 232 22.18 -15.48 -1.05
N ARG A 233 22.33 -16.77 -0.73
CA ARG A 233 21.26 -17.76 -0.88
C ARG A 233 20.63 -18.10 0.47
N VAL A 234 19.31 -17.95 0.55
CA VAL A 234 18.50 -18.42 1.68
C VAL A 234 17.57 -19.53 1.19
N ARG A 235 17.64 -20.69 1.85
CA ARG A 235 16.65 -21.76 1.64
C ARG A 235 15.39 -21.38 2.37
N MET A 236 14.25 -21.45 1.70
CA MET A 236 12.97 -21.14 2.32
C MET A 236 11.80 -21.79 1.59
N THR A 237 10.75 -22.06 2.33
CA THR A 237 9.41 -22.43 1.83
C THR A 237 8.40 -21.45 2.40
N GLN A 238 7.34 -21.20 1.64
CA GLN A 238 6.21 -20.40 2.09
C GLN A 238 4.91 -21.13 1.76
N ASP A 239 4.10 -21.40 2.77
CA ASP A 239 2.89 -22.22 2.65
C ASP A 239 1.83 -21.90 3.72
N PHE A 240 0.62 -22.45 3.56
CA PHE A 240 -0.51 -22.22 4.46
C PHE A 240 -0.61 -23.27 5.56
N TRP A 241 -0.81 -22.78 6.78
CA TRP A 241 -1.00 -23.58 7.99
C TRP A 241 -2.25 -23.13 8.72
N GLU A 242 -2.86 -23.99 9.51
CA GLU A 242 -4.05 -23.68 10.30
C GLU A 242 -3.91 -24.14 11.75
N TYR A 243 -4.39 -23.28 12.66
CA TYR A 243 -4.60 -23.62 14.07
C TYR A 243 -6.08 -23.97 14.28
N ASP A 244 -6.32 -25.05 15.02
CA ASP A 244 -7.64 -25.35 15.57
C ASP A 244 -7.90 -24.46 16.77
N ALA A 245 -8.94 -23.63 16.67
CA ALA A 245 -9.31 -22.71 17.74
C ALA A 245 -9.70 -23.46 19.02
N ASN A 246 -9.23 -22.96 20.17
CA ASN A 246 -9.64 -23.53 21.46
C ASN A 246 -11.09 -23.14 21.79
N GLY A 247 -11.95 -24.16 21.85
CA GLY A 247 -13.35 -24.06 22.27
C GLY A 247 -13.62 -24.62 23.67
N ASP A 248 -12.61 -25.14 24.37
CA ASP A 248 -12.75 -25.72 25.70
C ASP A 248 -12.22 -24.79 26.80
N VAL A 249 -13.14 -24.32 27.65
CA VAL A 249 -12.85 -23.45 28.81
C VAL A 249 -11.97 -24.15 29.85
N LYS A 250 -11.92 -25.49 29.86
CA LYS A 250 -11.06 -26.27 30.77
C LYS A 250 -9.62 -26.35 30.26
N ALA A 251 -9.41 -26.29 28.94
CA ALA A 251 -8.09 -26.31 28.33
C ALA A 251 -7.39 -24.95 28.40
N GLY A 252 -8.15 -23.86 28.47
CA GLY A 252 -7.63 -22.50 28.55
C GLY A 252 -8.67 -21.46 28.14
N PRO A 253 -8.24 -20.21 27.88
CA PRO A 253 -9.15 -19.21 27.33
C PRO A 253 -9.63 -19.64 25.95
N ILE A 254 -10.88 -19.31 25.64
CA ILE A 254 -11.53 -19.61 24.36
C ILE A 254 -10.99 -18.65 23.32
N SER A 255 -10.81 -19.12 22.09
CA SER A 255 -10.51 -18.22 20.97
C SER A 255 -11.77 -17.45 20.57
N ASP A 256 -11.66 -16.14 20.46
CA ASP A 256 -12.75 -15.25 20.05
C ASP A 256 -12.19 -14.04 19.27
N ASN A 257 -13.00 -13.00 19.09
CA ASN A 257 -12.60 -11.79 18.37
C ASN A 257 -11.36 -11.10 18.99
N TYR A 258 -11.17 -11.21 20.31
CA TYR A 258 -10.09 -10.56 21.06
C TYR A 258 -8.93 -11.52 21.33
N ILE A 259 -9.26 -12.75 21.73
CA ILE A 259 -8.32 -13.74 22.22
C ILE A 259 -7.96 -14.69 21.10
N PHE A 260 -6.66 -14.86 20.87
CA PHE A 260 -6.12 -16.00 20.14
C PHE A 260 -5.76 -17.12 21.12
N SER A 261 -6.34 -18.30 20.92
CA SER A 261 -6.04 -19.51 21.67
C SER A 261 -6.25 -20.74 20.80
N ALA A 262 -5.32 -21.68 20.82
CA ALA A 262 -5.34 -22.85 19.96
C ALA A 262 -5.19 -24.15 20.76
N ASN A 263 -5.80 -25.24 20.28
CA ASN A 263 -5.72 -26.57 20.89
C ASN A 263 -4.33 -27.21 20.81
N GLY A 264 -3.45 -26.69 19.94
CA GLY A 264 -2.14 -27.27 19.70
C GLY A 264 -1.28 -26.48 18.71
N SER A 265 -0.28 -27.17 18.15
CA SER A 265 0.55 -26.61 17.08
C SER A 265 -0.22 -26.59 15.76
N ALA A 266 0.05 -25.60 14.92
CA ALA A 266 -0.58 -25.54 13.60
C ALA A 266 -0.22 -26.76 12.75
N VAL A 267 -1.17 -27.17 11.93
CA VAL A 267 -1.03 -28.22 10.91
C VAL A 267 -1.06 -27.60 9.52
N ARG A 268 -0.55 -28.32 8.52
CA ARG A 268 -0.59 -27.86 7.13
C ARG A 268 -2.05 -27.84 6.65
N ALA A 269 -2.49 -26.73 6.06
CA ALA A 269 -3.88 -26.54 5.65
C ALA A 269 -4.24 -27.22 4.31
N TYR A 270 -3.28 -27.88 3.66
CA TYR A 270 -3.42 -28.42 2.30
C TYR A 270 -2.68 -29.76 2.12
N LYS A 271 -3.13 -30.56 1.14
CA LYS A 271 -2.53 -31.85 0.77
C LYS A 271 -1.93 -31.88 -0.63
N ALA A 272 -2.27 -30.93 -1.51
CA ALA A 272 -1.69 -30.86 -2.85
C ALA A 272 -1.49 -29.42 -3.35
N VAL A 273 -0.54 -29.23 -4.28
CA VAL A 273 -0.21 -27.92 -4.87
C VAL A 273 -0.08 -28.02 -6.39
N ALA A 274 -0.78 -27.17 -7.12
CA ALA A 274 -0.54 -26.92 -8.54
C ALA A 274 0.25 -25.61 -8.71
N MET A 275 0.97 -25.48 -9.82
CA MET A 275 1.74 -24.28 -10.13
C MET A 275 1.64 -23.91 -11.60
N GLU A 276 1.66 -22.61 -11.86
CA GLU A 276 1.72 -22.00 -13.18
C GLU A 276 2.80 -20.92 -13.14
N ILE A 277 3.64 -20.85 -14.17
CA ILE A 277 4.64 -19.79 -14.33
C ILE A 277 4.36 -19.08 -15.64
N ILE A 278 4.28 -17.76 -15.60
CA ILE A 278 3.99 -16.90 -16.74
C ILE A 278 5.20 -15.97 -16.92
N PRO A 279 6.20 -16.38 -17.72
CA PRO A 279 7.38 -15.56 -17.97
C PRO A 279 7.00 -14.30 -18.74
N GLY A 280 7.41 -13.15 -18.22
CA GLY A 280 7.11 -11.84 -18.80
C GLY A 280 8.35 -11.06 -19.19
N LYS A 281 8.13 -9.91 -19.83
CA LYS A 281 9.17 -8.89 -20.08
C LYS A 281 9.13 -7.74 -19.08
N ILE A 282 7.98 -7.53 -18.43
CA ILE A 282 7.79 -6.52 -17.36
C ILE A 282 7.69 -7.21 -16.02
N VAL A 283 7.01 -8.36 -15.97
CA VAL A 283 6.83 -9.11 -14.73
C VAL A 283 6.70 -10.59 -15.04
N THR A 284 7.46 -11.42 -14.33
CA THR A 284 7.23 -12.86 -14.32
C THR A 284 6.27 -13.19 -13.17
N GLU A 285 5.14 -13.83 -13.47
CA GLU A 285 4.13 -14.19 -12.46
C GLU A 285 4.15 -15.71 -12.19
N ILE A 286 4.23 -16.09 -10.93
CA ILE A 286 4.12 -17.47 -10.47
C ILE A 286 2.83 -17.60 -9.67
N ARG A 287 1.96 -18.52 -10.08
CA ARG A 287 0.71 -18.82 -9.38
C ARG A 287 0.79 -20.20 -8.77
N GLN A 288 0.55 -20.31 -7.48
CA GLN A 288 0.50 -21.56 -6.75
C GLN A 288 -0.91 -21.74 -6.18
N TYR A 289 -1.50 -22.90 -6.43
CA TYR A 289 -2.88 -23.22 -6.02
C TYR A 289 -2.84 -24.39 -5.04
N PHE A 290 -3.36 -24.20 -3.84
CA PHE A 290 -3.28 -25.14 -2.71
C PHE A 290 -4.64 -25.77 -2.46
N TYR A 291 -4.68 -27.11 -2.48
CA TYR A 291 -5.90 -27.91 -2.35
C TYR A 291 -5.94 -28.57 -0.97
N ARG A 292 -7.07 -28.45 -0.26
CA ARG A 292 -7.24 -29.05 1.08
C ARG A 292 -7.05 -30.57 0.99
N GLU A 293 -7.68 -31.20 0.02
CA GLU A 293 -7.58 -32.63 -0.27
C GLU A 293 -6.97 -32.91 -1.65
N ASP A 294 -6.37 -34.09 -1.82
CA ASP A 294 -5.74 -34.50 -3.09
C ASP A 294 -6.75 -34.48 -4.27
N GLY A 295 -8.00 -34.85 -3.98
CA GLY A 295 -9.10 -34.99 -4.95
C GLY A 295 -9.94 -33.74 -5.17
N ASP A 296 -9.65 -32.63 -4.50
CA ASP A 296 -10.46 -31.40 -4.64
C ASP A 296 -10.37 -30.85 -6.06
N LYS A 297 -11.53 -30.41 -6.59
CA LYS A 297 -11.60 -29.76 -7.89
C LYS A 297 -11.04 -28.33 -7.83
N ASP A 298 -11.47 -27.59 -6.80
CA ASP A 298 -11.16 -26.19 -6.60
C ASP A 298 -10.11 -26.05 -5.47
N TYR A 299 -9.22 -25.07 -5.62
CA TYR A 299 -8.23 -24.79 -4.59
C TYR A 299 -8.86 -23.97 -3.46
N ALA A 300 -8.39 -24.17 -2.22
CA ALA A 300 -8.85 -23.41 -1.06
C ALA A 300 -8.00 -22.17 -0.82
N PHE A 301 -6.75 -22.20 -1.28
CA PHE A 301 -5.81 -21.10 -1.12
C PHE A 301 -4.97 -20.89 -2.37
N SER A 302 -4.51 -19.66 -2.60
CA SER A 302 -3.53 -19.38 -3.66
C SER A 302 -2.49 -18.35 -3.23
N ILE A 303 -1.30 -18.47 -3.83
CA ILE A 303 -0.22 -17.48 -3.77
C ILE A 303 0.08 -17.07 -5.21
N THR A 304 -0.09 -15.79 -5.53
CA THR A 304 0.40 -15.20 -6.77
C THR A 304 1.61 -14.35 -6.43
N THR A 305 2.79 -14.81 -6.86
CA THR A 305 4.07 -14.10 -6.69
C THR A 305 4.46 -13.45 -8.01
N ARG A 306 4.53 -12.12 -8.02
CA ARG A 306 5.03 -11.33 -9.14
C ARG A 306 6.49 -10.96 -8.89
N VAL A 307 7.33 -11.27 -9.86
CA VAL A 307 8.76 -10.95 -9.88
C VAL A 307 8.96 -9.88 -10.95
N PRO A 308 9.13 -8.61 -10.57
CA PRO A 308 9.32 -7.55 -11.55
C PRO A 308 10.63 -7.72 -12.32
N GLU A 309 10.56 -7.50 -13.63
CA GLU A 309 11.72 -7.53 -14.54
C GLU A 309 12.28 -6.12 -14.72
N CYS A 310 13.60 -5.99 -14.63
CA CYS A 310 14.26 -4.68 -14.58
C CYS A 310 15.35 -4.46 -15.61
N SER A 311 15.64 -5.47 -16.43
CA SER A 311 16.67 -5.34 -17.45
C SER A 311 16.35 -4.18 -18.40
N GLY A 312 17.07 -3.07 -18.25
CA GLY A 312 16.93 -1.87 -19.06
C GLY A 312 15.84 -0.88 -18.62
N THR A 313 15.26 -1.01 -17.42
CA THR A 313 14.24 -0.08 -16.88
C THR A 313 14.62 0.46 -15.50
N VAL A 314 14.03 1.60 -15.08
CA VAL A 314 14.25 2.25 -13.77
C VAL A 314 13.43 1.59 -12.64
N LEU A 315 12.81 0.44 -12.90
CA LEU A 315 11.90 -0.21 -11.95
C LEU A 315 12.67 -0.76 -10.74
N GLN A 316 12.11 -0.65 -9.53
CA GLN A 316 12.75 -1.22 -8.32
C GLN A 316 12.51 -2.74 -8.24
N CYS A 317 13.58 -3.52 -8.39
CA CYS A 317 13.55 -4.99 -8.54
C CYS A 317 13.76 -5.76 -7.25
N HIS A 318 14.00 -5.05 -6.15
CA HIS A 318 14.46 -5.65 -4.91
C HIS A 318 13.32 -6.22 -4.06
N ARG A 319 12.15 -6.49 -4.66
CA ARG A 319 11.00 -7.05 -3.97
C ARG A 319 10.28 -8.10 -4.82
N LEU A 320 9.59 -9.01 -4.13
CA LEU A 320 8.59 -9.90 -4.70
C LEU A 320 7.21 -9.37 -4.28
N GLU A 321 6.31 -9.17 -5.23
CA GLU A 321 4.95 -8.70 -4.94
C GLU A 321 4.03 -9.91 -4.83
N GLN A 322 3.56 -10.24 -3.62
CA GLN A 322 2.76 -11.43 -3.39
C GLN A 322 1.33 -11.06 -2.97
N SER A 323 0.35 -11.64 -3.65
CA SER A 323 -1.05 -11.60 -3.23
C SER A 323 -1.51 -13.00 -2.87
N TYR A 324 -2.28 -13.11 -1.80
CA TYR A 324 -2.82 -14.37 -1.30
C TYR A 324 -4.32 -14.38 -1.52
N SER A 325 -4.92 -15.56 -1.71
CA SER A 325 -6.37 -15.75 -1.62
C SER A 325 -6.64 -16.88 -0.64
N LEU A 326 -7.53 -16.67 0.32
CA LEU A 326 -7.91 -17.70 1.28
C LEU A 326 -9.36 -17.52 1.73
N GLY A 327 -10.09 -18.62 1.73
CA GLY A 327 -11.48 -18.68 2.18
C GLY A 327 -12.41 -19.29 1.12
N PRO A 328 -13.64 -19.68 1.51
CA PRO A 328 -14.17 -19.66 2.88
C PRO A 328 -13.42 -20.63 3.80
N LEU A 329 -13.12 -20.19 5.03
CA LEU A 329 -12.44 -21.06 6.02
C LEU A 329 -13.40 -22.08 6.62
N HIS A 330 -12.87 -23.19 7.14
CA HIS A 330 -13.63 -24.07 8.02
C HIS A 330 -13.94 -23.34 9.32
N ILE A 331 -15.06 -23.68 9.96
CA ILE A 331 -15.42 -23.12 11.26
C ILE A 331 -14.37 -23.53 12.30
N ASN A 332 -14.02 -22.62 13.21
CA ASN A 332 -13.03 -22.79 14.28
C ASN A 332 -11.60 -23.01 13.76
N THR A 333 -11.25 -22.35 12.66
CA THR A 333 -9.90 -22.39 12.10
C THR A 333 -9.30 -20.99 11.98
N GLU A 334 -8.00 -20.92 12.25
CA GLU A 334 -7.21 -19.69 12.12
C GLU A 334 -6.03 -19.97 11.20
N VAL A 335 -6.04 -19.36 10.01
CA VAL A 335 -5.08 -19.65 8.94
C VAL A 335 -3.93 -18.65 8.98
N VAL A 336 -2.72 -19.20 8.92
CA VAL A 336 -1.48 -18.44 8.88
C VAL A 336 -0.70 -18.76 7.61
N LEU A 337 -0.08 -17.73 7.05
CA LEU A 337 1.00 -17.89 6.09
C LEU A 337 2.30 -18.07 6.85
N ARG A 338 3.02 -19.16 6.60
CA ARG A 338 4.30 -19.44 7.27
C ARG A 338 5.44 -19.43 6.26
N THR A 339 6.40 -18.54 6.46
CA THR A 339 7.69 -18.59 5.78
C THR A 339 8.69 -19.29 6.68
N SER A 340 9.13 -20.49 6.30
CA SER A 340 10.18 -21.24 6.99
C SER A 340 11.48 -21.13 6.22
N SER A 341 12.51 -20.56 6.83
CA SER A 341 13.80 -20.26 6.20
C SER A 341 14.99 -20.87 6.92
N SER A 342 16.16 -20.86 6.27
CA SER A 342 17.43 -21.25 6.87
C SER A 342 18.06 -20.21 7.79
N LEU A 343 17.43 -19.02 7.94
CA LEU A 343 17.95 -17.92 8.77
C LEU A 343 18.06 -18.34 10.25
N LYS A 344 19.07 -17.79 10.92
CA LYS A 344 19.35 -18.03 12.34
C LYS A 344 18.95 -16.84 13.22
N ASN A 345 17.64 -16.61 13.34
CA ASN A 345 17.10 -15.47 14.08
C ASN A 345 16.90 -15.71 15.59
N ASN A 346 17.20 -16.90 16.11
CA ASN A 346 16.95 -17.28 17.51
C ASN A 346 15.50 -16.98 17.98
N ARG A 347 14.51 -17.19 17.09
CA ARG A 347 13.10 -16.84 17.32
C ARG A 347 12.87 -15.35 17.65
N THR A 348 13.79 -14.49 17.23
CA THR A 348 13.65 -13.04 17.34
C THR A 348 12.93 -12.51 16.11
N LEU A 349 11.86 -11.78 16.35
CA LEU A 349 11.07 -11.08 15.36
C LEU A 349 11.29 -9.57 15.55
N TYR A 350 11.23 -8.81 14.47
CA TYR A 350 11.06 -7.36 14.53
C TYR A 350 9.71 -7.04 13.89
N SER A 351 8.86 -6.31 14.60
CA SER A 351 7.56 -5.87 14.07
C SER A 351 7.35 -4.40 14.38
N ASP A 352 6.70 -3.68 13.48
CA ASP A 352 6.45 -2.26 13.65
C ASP A 352 5.46 -1.97 14.80
N ALA A 353 5.58 -0.80 15.39
CA ALA A 353 4.59 -0.17 16.24
C ALA A 353 3.87 0.92 15.43
N ASN A 354 2.64 0.63 14.99
CA ASN A 354 1.78 1.55 14.24
C ASN A 354 2.42 2.08 12.93
N GLY A 355 3.26 1.29 12.27
CA GLY A 355 3.99 1.67 11.06
C GLY A 355 5.09 2.70 11.29
N TYR A 356 5.48 2.95 12.54
CA TYR A 356 6.43 3.99 12.93
C TYR A 356 7.77 3.43 13.42
N GLN A 357 7.83 2.89 14.65
CA GLN A 357 9.06 2.35 15.25
C GLN A 357 9.16 0.84 15.05
N MET A 358 10.36 0.31 14.83
CA MET A 358 10.60 -1.14 14.79
C MET A 358 10.88 -1.69 16.18
N MET A 359 10.09 -2.66 16.60
CA MET A 359 10.19 -3.26 17.93
C MET A 359 10.84 -4.64 17.87
N LYS A 360 11.94 -4.83 18.59
CA LYS A 360 12.56 -6.14 18.79
C LYS A 360 11.71 -7.01 19.72
N ARG A 361 11.29 -8.18 19.24
CA ARG A 361 10.44 -9.15 19.94
C ARG A 361 11.19 -10.46 20.10
N THR A 362 11.68 -10.73 21.31
CA THR A 362 12.32 -12.00 21.64
C THR A 362 11.28 -13.02 22.11
N TYR A 363 11.35 -14.25 21.61
CA TYR A 363 10.49 -15.32 22.07
C TYR A 363 10.60 -15.54 23.58
N LYS A 364 9.45 -15.67 24.25
CA LYS A 364 9.36 -15.95 25.69
C LYS A 364 8.47 -17.15 25.95
N LYS A 365 8.93 -18.05 26.80
CA LYS A 365 8.09 -19.14 27.32
C LYS A 365 7.27 -18.62 28.49
N PHE A 366 5.96 -18.82 28.42
CA PHE A 366 5.03 -18.41 29.46
C PHE A 366 4.39 -19.64 30.12
N PRO A 367 3.92 -19.54 31.38
CA PRO A 367 3.19 -20.65 32.01
C PRO A 367 1.96 -21.08 31.19
N ASN A 368 1.16 -20.09 30.74
CA ASN A 368 -0.07 -20.29 29.98
C ASN A 368 -0.05 -19.51 28.66
N ASN A 369 -0.70 -20.07 27.63
CA ASN A 369 -0.89 -19.49 26.30
C ASN A 369 0.42 -18.95 25.66
N THR A 370 1.51 -19.74 25.74
CA THR A 370 2.82 -19.33 25.20
C THR A 370 2.74 -18.96 23.72
N LEU A 371 1.99 -19.73 22.92
CA LEU A 371 1.83 -19.50 21.48
C LEU A 371 1.32 -18.08 21.20
N ALA A 372 0.15 -17.73 21.72
CA ALA A 372 -0.49 -16.46 21.42
C ALA A 372 0.23 -15.27 22.05
N ARG A 373 0.87 -15.43 23.21
CA ARG A 373 1.65 -14.37 23.86
C ARG A 373 2.94 -13.99 23.13
N ASN A 374 3.31 -14.75 22.10
CA ASN A 374 4.40 -14.41 21.17
C ASN A 374 3.88 -13.89 19.81
N TYR A 375 2.57 -13.64 19.66
CA TYR A 375 2.04 -12.88 18.54
C TYR A 375 2.08 -11.38 18.83
N PHE A 376 2.48 -10.61 17.82
CA PHE A 376 2.60 -9.16 17.88
C PHE A 376 1.91 -8.53 16.68
N PRO A 377 1.46 -7.27 16.78
CA PRO A 377 0.93 -6.56 15.63
C PRO A 377 2.05 -6.28 14.60
N MET A 378 1.68 -6.37 13.33
CA MET A 378 2.38 -5.81 12.18
C MET A 378 1.37 -4.96 11.42
N VAL A 379 1.53 -3.64 11.43
CA VAL A 379 0.65 -2.72 10.68
C VAL A 379 1.22 -2.47 9.28
N ARG A 380 2.54 -2.51 9.14
CA ARG A 380 3.23 -2.19 7.89
C ARG A 380 4.38 -3.13 7.59
N THR A 381 5.19 -3.52 8.57
CA THR A 381 6.44 -4.23 8.34
C THR A 381 6.80 -5.16 9.50
N ALA A 382 7.20 -6.38 9.14
CA ALA A 382 7.86 -7.29 10.06
C ALA A 382 9.02 -7.99 9.36
N TYR A 383 10.07 -8.32 10.11
CA TYR A 383 11.21 -9.05 9.57
C TYR A 383 11.85 -10.00 10.58
N ILE A 384 12.57 -10.97 10.02
CA ILE A 384 13.52 -11.81 10.73
C ILE A 384 14.89 -11.67 10.05
N GLU A 385 15.95 -11.82 10.81
CA GLU A 385 17.31 -11.70 10.32
C GLU A 385 18.26 -12.65 11.04
N ASP A 386 19.37 -12.96 10.40
CA ASP A 386 20.59 -13.40 11.06
C ASP A 386 21.69 -12.35 10.84
N ASP A 387 22.93 -12.65 11.23
CA ASP A 387 24.07 -11.74 11.11
C ASP A 387 24.35 -11.30 9.66
N LEU A 388 23.81 -12.02 8.67
CA LEU A 388 24.13 -11.86 7.27
C LEU A 388 22.93 -11.39 6.45
N SER A 389 21.76 -11.93 6.68
CA SER A 389 20.62 -11.78 5.77
C SER A 389 19.35 -11.44 6.54
N ARG A 390 18.54 -10.57 5.95
CA ARG A 390 17.24 -10.15 6.47
C ARG A 390 16.14 -10.50 5.47
N LEU A 391 15.08 -11.12 5.98
CA LEU A 391 13.84 -11.37 5.26
C LEU A 391 12.77 -10.43 5.82
N VAL A 392 12.29 -9.52 4.99
CA VAL A 392 11.31 -8.50 5.34
C VAL A 392 9.99 -8.77 4.62
N LEU A 393 8.87 -8.61 5.34
CA LEU A 393 7.52 -8.58 4.79
C LEU A 393 6.90 -7.19 4.99
N PHE A 394 6.36 -6.61 3.93
CA PHE A 394 5.48 -5.45 3.97
C PHE A 394 4.03 -5.91 3.87
N SER A 395 3.11 -5.17 4.49
CA SER A 395 1.69 -5.47 4.37
C SER A 395 0.86 -4.26 3.96
N ASP A 396 -0.18 -4.53 3.18
CA ASP A 396 -1.21 -3.57 2.82
C ASP A 396 -2.23 -3.34 3.94
N ARG A 397 -2.22 -4.17 4.99
CA ARG A 397 -3.15 -4.10 6.13
C ARG A 397 -2.53 -4.64 7.42
N ALA A 398 -3.22 -4.42 8.55
CA ALA A 398 -2.75 -4.93 9.84
C ALA A 398 -2.93 -6.45 9.98
N HIS A 399 -1.94 -7.11 10.56
CA HIS A 399 -1.96 -8.54 10.85
C HIS A 399 -1.31 -8.85 12.21
N GLY A 400 -1.63 -10.03 12.75
CA GLY A 400 -0.83 -10.65 13.82
C GLY A 400 0.34 -11.45 13.23
N VAL A 401 1.54 -11.26 13.77
CA VAL A 401 2.78 -11.93 13.32
C VAL A 401 3.54 -12.58 14.46
N SER A 402 4.31 -13.63 14.16
CA SER A 402 5.16 -14.31 15.15
C SER A 402 6.38 -14.98 14.53
N SER A 403 7.36 -15.30 15.38
CA SER A 403 8.46 -16.24 15.10
C SER A 403 8.41 -17.39 16.11
N GLN A 404 7.62 -18.43 15.81
CA GLN A 404 7.42 -19.56 16.74
C GLN A 404 8.60 -20.55 16.76
N ALA A 405 9.39 -20.59 15.69
CA ALA A 405 10.63 -21.37 15.63
C ALA A 405 11.74 -20.61 14.90
N ASN A 406 12.98 -21.08 15.07
CA ASN A 406 14.12 -20.44 14.44
C ASN A 406 14.00 -20.50 12.91
N GLY A 407 14.21 -19.38 12.24
CA GLY A 407 14.07 -19.21 10.80
C GLY A 407 12.62 -19.05 10.34
N GLN A 408 11.64 -19.00 11.25
CA GLN A 408 10.22 -18.86 10.89
C GLN A 408 9.71 -17.44 11.11
N LEU A 409 8.95 -16.96 10.12
CA LEU A 409 8.08 -15.80 10.21
C LEU A 409 6.69 -16.24 9.77
N GLU A 410 5.70 -16.11 10.63
CA GLU A 410 4.31 -16.42 10.27
C GLU A 410 3.41 -15.20 10.46
N VAL A 411 2.43 -15.08 9.56
CA VAL A 411 1.44 -13.99 9.49
C VAL A 411 0.05 -14.62 9.55
N MET A 412 -0.76 -14.25 10.53
CA MET A 412 -2.15 -14.66 10.60
C MET A 412 -2.96 -13.87 9.58
N LEU A 413 -3.49 -14.58 8.58
CA LEU A 413 -4.15 -13.95 7.44
C LEU A 413 -5.66 -13.86 7.62
N HIS A 414 -6.28 -14.89 8.22
CA HIS A 414 -7.73 -14.92 8.42
C HIS A 414 -8.12 -15.91 9.53
N ARG A 415 -9.26 -15.65 10.17
CA ARG A 415 -9.79 -16.42 11.31
C ARG A 415 -11.28 -16.57 11.12
N ARG A 416 -11.82 -17.77 11.37
CA ARG A 416 -13.26 -18.03 11.38
C ARG A 416 -13.62 -18.82 12.61
N LEU A 417 -14.41 -18.22 13.50
CA LEU A 417 -14.73 -18.74 14.82
C LEU A 417 -16.24 -18.78 15.04
N TRP A 418 -16.70 -19.82 15.71
CA TRP A 418 -18.08 -19.92 16.15
C TRP A 418 -18.12 -20.11 17.67
N ASN A 419 -18.68 -19.13 18.38
CA ASN A 419 -18.74 -19.15 19.84
C ASN A 419 -20.20 -19.28 20.31
N ASN A 420 -20.52 -20.40 20.94
CA ASN A 420 -21.87 -20.73 21.41
C ASN A 420 -22.01 -20.65 22.94
N LEU A 421 -21.05 -20.07 23.65
CA LEU A 421 -21.11 -19.91 25.10
C LEU A 421 -22.15 -18.84 25.48
N ALA A 422 -22.93 -19.10 26.53
CA ALA A 422 -24.07 -18.28 26.92
C ALA A 422 -23.73 -16.79 27.13
N TRP A 423 -22.54 -16.48 27.65
CA TRP A 423 -22.09 -15.09 27.85
C TRP A 423 -21.73 -14.39 26.53
N ASN A 424 -21.27 -15.12 25.50
CA ASN A 424 -20.99 -14.55 24.17
C ASN A 424 -22.25 -14.31 23.34
N LEU A 425 -23.31 -15.11 23.56
CA LEU A 425 -24.59 -14.93 22.89
C LEU A 425 -25.25 -13.57 23.24
N GLY A 426 -25.00 -13.04 24.44
CA GLY A 426 -25.52 -11.73 24.87
C GLY A 426 -24.91 -10.53 24.15
N TYR A 427 -23.66 -10.65 23.67
CA TYR A 427 -22.93 -9.59 22.97
C TYR A 427 -22.77 -9.82 21.45
N ASN A 428 -23.20 -11.00 20.96
CA ASN A 428 -23.07 -11.43 19.57
C ASN A 428 -21.62 -11.33 19.03
N LEU A 429 -20.65 -11.72 19.87
CA LEU A 429 -19.21 -11.70 19.56
C LEU A 429 -18.80 -12.96 18.78
N THR A 430 -19.31 -13.10 17.57
CA THR A 430 -19.01 -14.24 16.69
C THR A 430 -18.24 -13.77 15.46
N LEU A 431 -17.04 -14.31 15.24
CA LEU A 431 -16.22 -14.08 14.05
C LEU A 431 -16.51 -15.15 12.97
N ASN A 432 -17.75 -15.29 12.54
CA ASN A 432 -18.14 -16.24 11.48
C ASN A 432 -18.01 -15.61 10.08
N ASP A 433 -16.83 -15.08 9.78
CA ASP A 433 -16.56 -14.53 8.46
C ASP A 433 -16.32 -15.68 7.46
N SER A 434 -17.19 -15.77 6.45
CA SER A 434 -17.08 -16.75 5.37
C SER A 434 -16.57 -16.14 4.07
N SER A 435 -16.07 -14.90 4.10
CA SER A 435 -15.52 -14.22 2.94
C SER A 435 -14.24 -14.91 2.45
N VAL A 436 -13.90 -14.63 1.19
CA VAL A 436 -12.57 -14.93 0.64
C VAL A 436 -11.76 -13.65 0.74
N VAL A 437 -10.71 -13.65 1.56
CA VAL A 437 -9.86 -12.48 1.75
C VAL A 437 -8.64 -12.54 0.84
N THR A 438 -8.19 -11.38 0.37
CA THR A 438 -7.09 -11.24 -0.59
C THR A 438 -5.96 -10.32 -0.12
N PRO A 439 -5.25 -10.65 0.98
CA PRO A 439 -4.19 -9.79 1.50
C PRO A 439 -3.00 -9.72 0.53
N THR A 440 -2.30 -8.58 0.53
CA THR A 440 -1.08 -8.38 -0.25
C THR A 440 0.11 -8.21 0.68
N LEU A 441 1.14 -9.04 0.52
CA LEU A 441 2.41 -8.89 1.22
C LEU A 441 3.54 -8.78 0.20
N TRP A 442 4.38 -7.75 0.32
CA TRP A 442 5.61 -7.69 -0.45
C TRP A 442 6.76 -8.29 0.35
N MET A 443 7.61 -9.07 -0.31
CA MET A 443 8.76 -9.72 0.33
C MET A 443 10.08 -9.16 -0.20
N VAL A 444 10.99 -8.84 0.71
CA VAL A 444 12.36 -8.40 0.38
C VAL A 444 13.35 -9.31 1.09
N LEU A 445 14.38 -9.74 0.36
CA LEU A 445 15.49 -10.53 0.91
C LEU A 445 16.81 -9.89 0.51
N GLY A 446 17.71 -9.67 1.46
CA GLY A 446 19.03 -9.14 1.16
C GLY A 446 19.93 -9.15 2.37
N SER A 447 21.06 -8.44 2.29
CA SER A 447 21.85 -8.14 3.47
C SER A 447 21.11 -7.20 4.40
N VAL A 448 21.53 -7.15 5.68
CA VAL A 448 21.01 -6.18 6.65
C VAL A 448 21.10 -4.75 6.11
N GLY A 449 22.26 -4.35 5.57
CA GLY A 449 22.43 -3.00 4.99
C GLY A 449 21.54 -2.74 3.77
N ALA A 450 21.47 -3.66 2.80
CA ALA A 450 20.63 -3.48 1.61
C ALA A 450 19.14 -3.35 1.99
N THR A 451 18.68 -4.17 2.92
CA THR A 451 17.27 -4.16 3.35
C THR A 451 16.95 -2.97 4.25
N SER A 452 17.88 -2.50 5.10
CA SER A 452 17.71 -1.26 5.88
C SER A 452 17.38 -0.08 4.97
N LYS A 453 18.10 0.07 3.85
CA LYS A 453 17.84 1.12 2.85
C LYS A 453 16.48 1.02 2.16
N LEU A 454 16.04 -0.20 1.83
CA LEU A 454 14.89 -0.43 0.96
C LEU A 454 13.56 -0.42 1.71
N HIS A 455 13.55 -0.96 2.92
CA HIS A 455 12.30 -1.34 3.57
C HIS A 455 11.42 -0.17 4.05
N PRO A 456 11.94 0.96 4.58
CA PRO A 456 11.10 2.05 5.04
C PRO A 456 10.31 2.67 3.88
N ARG A 457 10.96 2.83 2.72
CA ARG A 457 10.33 3.35 1.50
C ARG A 457 9.42 2.31 0.85
N GLY A 458 9.88 1.07 0.70
CA GLY A 458 9.12 0.01 0.04
C GLY A 458 7.77 -0.28 0.70
N ALA A 459 7.69 -0.16 2.03
CA ALA A 459 6.45 -0.33 2.75
C ALA A 459 5.46 0.84 2.56
N VAL A 460 5.97 2.07 2.42
CA VAL A 460 5.16 3.25 2.07
C VAL A 460 4.65 3.17 0.64
N GLU A 461 5.48 2.70 -0.31
CA GLU A 461 5.10 2.47 -1.70
C GLU A 461 3.96 1.45 -1.85
N LEU A 462 3.95 0.37 -1.03
CA LEU A 462 2.84 -0.59 -1.02
C LEU A 462 1.52 0.04 -0.56
N GLN A 463 1.56 0.86 0.49
CA GLN A 463 0.36 1.49 1.06
C GLN A 463 -0.17 2.65 0.21
N HIS A 464 0.69 3.28 -0.61
CA HIS A 464 0.36 4.45 -1.43
C HIS A 464 0.71 4.23 -2.91
N ARG A 465 0.29 3.07 -3.45
CA ARG A 465 0.46 2.75 -4.87
C ARG A 465 -0.27 3.78 -5.75
N PRO A 466 0.14 3.95 -7.02
CA PRO A 466 -0.56 4.82 -7.94
C PRO A 466 -2.05 4.49 -8.04
N VAL A 467 -2.88 5.52 -8.05
CA VAL A 467 -4.33 5.42 -8.15
C VAL A 467 -4.71 5.46 -9.63
N ILE A 468 -5.47 4.47 -10.07
CA ILE A 468 -5.93 4.32 -11.47
C ILE A 468 -7.40 4.77 -11.54
N MET A 469 -7.69 5.70 -12.44
CA MET A 469 -9.02 6.27 -12.64
C MET A 469 -9.44 6.13 -14.10
N PRO A 470 -10.31 5.15 -14.42
CA PRO A 470 -10.91 5.05 -15.75
C PRO A 470 -11.76 6.30 -16.04
N ILE A 471 -11.49 6.97 -17.17
CA ILE A 471 -12.23 8.17 -17.58
C ILE A 471 -13.50 7.78 -18.33
N ASP A 472 -13.40 6.74 -19.16
CA ASP A 472 -14.47 6.26 -20.01
C ASP A 472 -14.48 4.72 -20.07
N GLN A 473 -15.50 4.20 -20.73
CA GLN A 473 -15.58 2.79 -21.12
C GLN A 473 -15.00 2.62 -22.52
N PRO A 474 -14.50 1.41 -22.88
CA PRO A 474 -14.02 1.13 -24.22
C PRO A 474 -15.05 1.50 -25.29
N ARG A 475 -14.70 2.46 -26.17
CA ARG A 475 -15.58 3.02 -27.21
C ARG A 475 -14.85 3.11 -28.55
N LEU A 476 -15.61 3.29 -29.62
CA LEU A 476 -15.01 3.55 -30.93
C LEU A 476 -14.22 4.88 -30.91
N PRO A 477 -13.09 4.97 -31.63
CA PRO A 477 -12.30 6.19 -31.69
C PRO A 477 -13.16 7.38 -32.11
N GLN A 478 -13.26 8.39 -31.24
CA GLN A 478 -13.86 9.68 -31.59
C GLN A 478 -12.75 10.68 -31.91
N LYS A 479 -12.92 11.45 -32.99
CA LYS A 479 -12.09 12.64 -33.24
C LYS A 479 -12.52 13.74 -32.29
N GLU A 480 -12.20 13.61 -31.01
CA GLU A 480 -12.25 14.74 -30.10
C GLU A 480 -11.04 15.63 -30.35
N LYS A 481 -11.28 16.95 -30.44
CA LYS A 481 -10.20 17.92 -30.37
C LYS A 481 -9.73 17.92 -28.92
N GLU A 482 -8.61 17.27 -28.65
CA GLU A 482 -8.02 17.27 -27.31
C GLU A 482 -7.79 18.71 -26.86
N LEU A 483 -8.43 19.06 -25.73
CA LEU A 483 -8.04 20.20 -24.94
C LEU A 483 -6.64 19.88 -24.43
N THR A 484 -5.63 20.51 -25.03
CA THR A 484 -4.26 20.49 -24.52
C THR A 484 -4.28 21.11 -23.13
N LEU A 485 -4.31 20.27 -22.10
CA LEU A 485 -4.15 20.72 -20.73
C LEU A 485 -2.72 21.24 -20.55
N SER A 486 -2.61 22.31 -19.78
CA SER A 486 -1.45 23.19 -19.58
C SER A 486 -0.09 22.51 -19.40
N SER A 487 0.97 23.26 -19.78
CA SER A 487 2.39 23.08 -19.41
C SER A 487 2.64 22.20 -18.17
N PRO A 488 3.60 21.27 -18.22
CA PRO A 488 3.83 20.32 -17.13
C PRO A 488 4.12 21.07 -15.84
N VAL A 489 3.28 20.83 -14.84
CA VAL A 489 3.49 21.35 -13.50
C VAL A 489 4.66 20.60 -12.87
N PRO A 490 5.66 21.32 -12.30
CA PRO A 490 6.79 20.66 -11.66
C PRO A 490 6.32 19.67 -10.59
N PRO A 491 6.88 18.44 -10.56
CA PRO A 491 6.52 17.47 -9.53
C PRO A 491 7.02 17.92 -8.15
N VAL A 492 6.32 17.51 -7.10
CA VAL A 492 6.74 17.71 -5.71
C VAL A 492 7.57 16.51 -5.28
N VAL A 493 8.87 16.71 -5.13
CA VAL A 493 9.81 15.61 -4.87
C VAL A 493 10.57 15.86 -3.57
N LEU A 494 10.36 14.98 -2.60
CA LEU A 494 11.12 14.90 -1.36
C LEU A 494 12.34 13.99 -1.49
N PRO A 495 13.39 14.22 -0.70
CA PRO A 495 14.49 13.28 -0.51
C PRO A 495 14.01 11.88 -0.11
N PRO A 496 14.77 10.81 -0.43
CA PRO A 496 14.35 9.42 -0.25
C PRO A 496 14.14 8.99 1.22
N ASN A 497 14.66 9.76 2.17
CA ASN A 497 14.50 9.55 3.60
C ASN A 497 13.31 10.32 4.21
N LEU A 498 12.64 11.18 3.43
CA LEU A 498 11.48 11.96 3.86
C LEU A 498 10.21 11.51 3.13
N HIS A 499 9.11 11.46 3.87
CA HIS A 499 7.78 11.16 3.36
C HIS A 499 6.80 12.28 3.69
N LEU A 500 6.02 12.70 2.68
CA LEU A 500 4.89 13.61 2.86
C LEU A 500 3.72 12.80 3.46
N LEU A 501 3.63 12.82 4.78
CA LEU A 501 2.65 12.04 5.53
C LEU A 501 1.23 12.59 5.36
N SER A 502 1.09 13.90 5.20
CA SER A 502 -0.20 14.55 5.04
C SER A 502 -0.06 15.87 4.30
N LEU A 503 -0.99 16.13 3.39
CA LEU A 503 -1.20 17.41 2.72
C LEU A 503 -2.71 17.61 2.63
N SER A 504 -3.26 18.52 3.44
CA SER A 504 -4.71 18.71 3.50
C SER A 504 -5.09 20.17 3.70
N ILE A 505 -6.25 20.55 3.16
CA ILE A 505 -6.86 21.84 3.47
C ILE A 505 -7.75 21.64 4.70
N PRO A 506 -7.47 22.29 5.84
CA PRO A 506 -8.26 22.11 7.06
C PRO A 506 -9.72 22.52 6.88
N GLY A 507 -10.00 23.48 5.99
CA GLY A 507 -11.36 23.88 5.60
C GLY A 507 -12.13 24.71 6.64
N TRP A 508 -11.54 25.03 7.79
CA TRP A 508 -12.12 25.93 8.79
C TRP A 508 -11.10 26.99 9.17
N ASN A 509 -11.53 28.25 9.27
CA ASN A 509 -10.70 29.36 9.71
C ASN A 509 -10.79 29.48 11.24
N TYR A 510 -9.82 28.86 11.91
CA TYR A 510 -9.58 29.08 13.33
C TYR A 510 -8.30 29.88 13.53
N SER A 511 -8.28 30.71 14.57
CA SER A 511 -7.09 31.47 14.96
C SER A 511 -5.96 30.50 15.27
N SER A 512 -4.80 30.75 14.65
CA SER A 512 -3.55 30.05 14.96
C SER A 512 -3.09 30.23 16.42
N HIS A 513 -3.63 31.23 17.12
CA HIS A 513 -3.37 31.46 18.54
C HIS A 513 -4.44 30.73 19.37
N HIS A 514 -4.05 29.64 20.03
CA HIS A 514 -4.98 28.76 20.74
C HIS A 514 -5.82 29.48 21.82
N SER A 515 -5.21 30.39 22.58
CA SER A 515 -5.92 31.18 23.61
C SER A 515 -6.98 32.11 23.01
N ILE A 516 -6.67 32.74 21.87
CA ILE A 516 -7.62 33.56 21.11
C ILE A 516 -8.74 32.68 20.57
N HIS A 517 -8.40 31.53 19.97
CA HIS A 517 -9.38 30.58 19.47
C HIS A 517 -10.35 30.09 20.57
N LEU A 518 -9.83 29.68 21.74
CA LEU A 518 -10.67 29.29 22.88
C LEU A 518 -11.56 30.45 23.35
N SER A 519 -11.02 31.67 23.41
CA SER A 519 -11.82 32.85 23.79
C SER A 519 -13.00 33.07 22.83
N HIS A 520 -12.79 32.85 21.52
CA HIS A 520 -13.86 32.94 20.53
C HIS A 520 -14.92 31.85 20.74
N VAL A 521 -14.50 30.59 20.92
CA VAL A 521 -15.40 29.45 21.19
C VAL A 521 -16.24 29.69 22.45
N HIS A 522 -15.63 30.21 23.51
CA HIS A 522 -16.32 30.50 24.77
C HIS A 522 -17.22 31.75 24.71
N SER A 523 -16.96 32.67 23.79
CA SER A 523 -17.72 33.93 23.70
C SER A 523 -19.09 33.80 23.04
N SER A 524 -19.44 32.63 22.47
CA SER A 524 -20.66 32.37 21.70
C SER A 524 -20.98 33.43 20.62
N LYS A 525 -19.98 34.21 20.20
CA LYS A 525 -20.12 35.07 19.02
C LYS A 525 -20.06 34.15 17.82
N ASP A 526 -21.15 34.06 17.09
CA ASP A 526 -21.25 33.40 15.79
C ASP A 526 -20.31 34.09 14.78
N LEU A 527 -19.01 33.84 14.91
CA LEU A 527 -18.07 34.06 13.83
C LEU A 527 -18.39 33.00 12.80
N VAL A 528 -19.11 33.40 11.76
CA VAL A 528 -19.18 32.64 10.51
C VAL A 528 -17.74 32.51 10.01
N SER A 529 -17.06 31.45 10.44
CA SER A 529 -15.71 31.14 9.99
C SER A 529 -15.83 30.74 8.53
N GLU A 530 -15.58 31.69 7.63
CA GLU A 530 -15.38 31.37 6.23
C GLU A 530 -14.18 30.41 6.12
N PRO A 531 -14.28 29.32 5.34
CA PRO A 531 -13.17 28.40 5.14
C PRO A 531 -11.95 29.12 4.54
N ASP A 532 -10.78 28.91 5.14
CA ASP A 532 -9.50 29.36 4.58
C ASP A 532 -8.90 28.23 3.74
N PHE A 533 -8.97 28.40 2.41
CA PHE A 533 -8.43 27.44 1.44
C PHE A 533 -6.98 27.74 1.04
N ASP A 534 -6.46 28.92 1.39
CA ASP A 534 -5.06 29.30 1.12
C ASP A 534 -4.11 28.71 2.17
N ARG A 535 -4.65 28.28 3.32
CA ARG A 535 -3.94 27.58 4.39
C ARG A 535 -3.98 26.06 4.21
N VAL A 536 -2.81 25.47 4.02
CA VAL A 536 -2.61 24.02 3.88
C VAL A 536 -1.87 23.45 5.07
N LEU A 537 -2.38 22.37 5.66
CA LEU A 537 -1.68 21.58 6.66
C LEU A 537 -0.77 20.57 5.97
N LEU A 538 0.52 20.61 6.30
CA LEU A 538 1.54 19.75 5.74
C LEU A 538 2.28 19.01 6.86
N ARG A 539 2.47 17.70 6.71
CA ARG A 539 3.29 16.88 7.62
C ARG A 539 4.37 16.16 6.86
N ILE A 540 5.62 16.30 7.31
CA ILE A 540 6.77 15.57 6.78
C ILE A 540 7.30 14.66 7.88
N MET A 541 7.55 13.41 7.53
CA MET A 541 8.12 12.39 8.39
C MET A 541 9.47 11.95 7.85
N HIS A 542 10.47 11.84 8.72
CA HIS A 542 11.68 11.09 8.44
C HIS A 542 11.43 9.58 8.59
N LEU A 543 11.77 8.81 7.56
CA LEU A 543 11.43 7.39 7.50
C LEU A 543 12.31 6.50 8.39
N PHE A 544 13.59 6.87 8.53
CA PHE A 544 14.61 6.04 9.16
C PHE A 544 14.78 6.35 10.65
N GLU A 545 15.08 5.31 11.44
CA GLU A 545 15.62 5.40 12.81
C GLU A 545 17.07 5.84 12.78
N GLU A 546 17.55 6.38 13.90
CA GLU A 546 18.97 6.65 14.06
C GLU A 546 19.77 5.35 13.90
N GLU A 547 20.91 5.43 13.22
CA GLU A 547 21.80 4.27 12.95
C GLU A 547 21.22 3.14 12.08
N GLU A 548 20.01 3.27 11.53
CA GLU A 548 19.37 2.22 10.72
C GLU A 548 20.07 1.98 9.37
N ASP A 549 20.52 3.07 8.76
CA ASP A 549 21.30 3.16 7.51
C ASP A 549 22.33 4.30 7.62
N PRO A 550 23.60 4.09 7.21
CA PRO A 550 24.68 5.06 7.42
C PRO A 550 24.50 6.40 6.69
N GLU A 551 23.66 6.47 5.65
CA GLU A 551 23.43 7.70 4.88
C GLU A 551 22.02 8.25 5.03
N LEU A 552 21.01 7.38 4.95
CA LEU A 552 19.60 7.77 4.99
C LEU A 552 19.06 8.02 6.40
N SER A 553 19.83 7.71 7.43
CA SER A 553 19.50 7.98 8.83
C SER A 553 20.13 9.26 9.38
N LYS A 554 20.62 10.13 8.50
CA LYS A 554 21.13 11.46 8.89
C LYS A 554 19.99 12.49 8.80
N PRO A 555 20.00 13.56 9.63
CA PRO A 555 19.09 14.68 9.47
C PRO A 555 19.14 15.25 8.05
N VAL A 556 18.00 15.67 7.53
CA VAL A 556 17.92 16.25 6.18
C VAL A 556 17.25 17.62 6.21
N THR A 557 17.93 18.57 5.58
CA THR A 557 17.50 19.95 5.42
C THR A 557 16.92 20.16 4.03
N ILE A 558 15.73 20.73 3.95
CA ILE A 558 15.02 21.03 2.71
C ILE A 558 14.44 22.43 2.71
N ASN A 559 14.28 23.04 1.54
CA ASN A 559 13.56 24.30 1.39
C ASN A 559 12.13 24.02 0.88
N LEU A 560 11.12 24.32 1.71
CA LEU A 560 9.71 24.05 1.38
C LEU A 560 9.16 24.97 0.30
N LYS A 561 9.69 26.19 0.19
CA LYS A 561 9.30 27.11 -0.90
C LYS A 561 9.70 26.53 -2.25
N ASP A 562 10.83 25.83 -2.33
CA ASP A 562 11.32 25.21 -3.56
C ASP A 562 10.61 23.90 -3.91
N ILE A 563 10.41 23.03 -2.92
CA ILE A 563 9.74 21.74 -3.11
C ILE A 563 8.28 21.90 -3.53
N LEU A 564 7.59 22.89 -2.96
CA LEU A 564 6.15 23.08 -3.17
C LEU A 564 5.83 24.00 -4.37
N ARG A 565 6.82 24.42 -5.17
CA ARG A 565 6.61 25.27 -6.37
C ARG A 565 5.62 24.67 -7.36
N GLY A 566 5.54 23.33 -7.43
CA GLY A 566 4.55 22.61 -8.22
C GLY A 566 3.11 22.84 -7.76
N ILE A 567 2.90 23.08 -6.47
CA ILE A 567 1.57 23.35 -5.90
C ILE A 567 1.26 24.85 -5.97
N GLY A 568 2.22 25.72 -5.64
CA GLY A 568 2.05 27.17 -5.67
C GLY A 568 3.25 27.91 -5.08
N GLU A 569 3.20 29.25 -5.13
CA GLU A 569 4.21 30.08 -4.47
C GLU A 569 3.93 30.13 -2.97
N VAL A 570 4.87 29.65 -2.15
CA VAL A 570 4.77 29.69 -0.68
C VAL A 570 5.12 31.10 -0.18
N THR A 571 4.23 31.66 0.63
CA THR A 571 4.35 33.01 1.22
C THR A 571 4.59 32.99 2.72
N VAL A 572 3.99 32.04 3.45
CA VAL A 572 4.15 31.89 4.91
C VAL A 572 4.30 30.42 5.26
N LEU A 573 5.18 30.14 6.23
CA LEU A 573 5.37 28.82 6.82
C LEU A 573 5.33 28.94 8.34
N GLU A 574 4.44 28.20 8.99
CA GLU A 574 4.26 28.23 10.44
C GLU A 574 4.38 26.81 10.99
N GLU A 575 5.36 26.54 11.85
CA GLU A 575 5.47 25.24 12.50
C GLU A 575 4.43 25.07 13.62
N ARG A 576 3.82 23.88 13.65
CA ARG A 576 2.70 23.55 14.54
C ARG A 576 2.96 22.25 15.28
N SER A 577 2.24 22.08 16.39
CA SER A 577 2.04 20.77 17.02
C SER A 577 1.52 19.72 16.03
N LEU A 578 1.64 18.44 16.36
CA LEU A 578 1.22 17.33 15.49
C LEU A 578 -0.25 17.44 15.02
N THR A 579 -1.15 17.95 15.85
CA THR A 579 -2.57 18.18 15.54
C THR A 579 -2.82 19.42 14.67
N GLY A 580 -1.81 20.27 14.46
CA GLY A 580 -1.93 21.56 13.76
C GLY A 580 -2.50 22.69 14.63
N THR A 581 -2.85 22.44 15.89
CA THR A 581 -3.63 23.39 16.70
C THR A 581 -2.80 24.39 17.50
N TRP A 582 -1.62 24.00 17.96
CA TRP A 582 -0.71 24.87 18.71
C TRP A 582 0.47 25.31 17.87
N ASP A 583 0.91 26.55 18.10
CA ASP A 583 2.25 27.00 17.73
C ASP A 583 3.30 26.18 18.48
N VAL A 584 4.32 25.69 17.79
CA VAL A 584 5.38 24.88 18.41
C VAL A 584 6.15 25.66 19.47
N THR A 585 6.33 26.98 19.29
CA THR A 585 7.05 27.86 20.23
C THR A 585 6.30 28.05 21.54
N GLY A 586 4.97 27.84 21.53
CA GLY A 586 4.11 27.90 22.71
C GLY A 586 4.04 26.60 23.50
N LEU A 587 4.63 25.50 23.01
CA LEU A 587 4.53 24.20 23.67
C LEU A 587 5.45 24.13 24.90
N GLN A 588 4.86 23.88 26.07
CA GLN A 588 5.58 23.64 27.31
C GLN A 588 5.57 22.15 27.65
N ARG A 589 6.74 21.56 27.93
CA ARG A 589 6.88 20.18 28.37
C ARG A 589 7.18 20.11 29.86
N TRP A 590 6.49 19.21 30.55
CA TRP A 590 6.82 18.85 31.94
C TRP A 590 8.21 18.22 32.00
N LYS A 591 9.01 18.63 32.99
CA LYS A 591 10.33 18.05 33.25
C LYS A 591 10.24 17.04 34.39
N TRP A 592 10.49 15.77 34.09
CA TRP A 592 10.46 14.68 35.06
C TRP A 592 11.88 14.25 35.43
N LYS A 593 12.10 13.96 36.72
CA LYS A 593 13.32 13.27 37.16
C LYS A 593 13.13 11.78 36.87
N THR A 594 13.99 11.23 36.02
CA THR A 594 14.02 9.82 35.63
C THR A 594 15.38 9.25 36.04
N ALA A 595 15.51 7.92 36.09
CA ALA A 595 16.80 7.29 36.39
C ALA A 595 17.91 7.74 35.41
N ASP A 596 17.55 8.02 34.15
CA ASP A 596 18.47 8.44 33.09
C ASP A 596 18.85 9.93 33.16
N THR A 597 17.98 10.81 33.66
CA THR A 597 18.31 12.25 33.82
C THR A 597 19.30 12.53 34.95
N LEU A 598 19.66 11.51 35.74
CA LEU A 598 20.77 11.57 36.70
C LEU A 598 22.15 11.30 36.03
N ALA A 599 22.18 10.76 34.81
CA ALA A 599 23.41 10.37 34.11
C ALA A 599 23.74 11.25 32.89
N LYS A 600 22.79 12.03 32.37
CA LYS A 600 23.01 12.94 31.23
C LYS A 600 22.68 14.39 31.60
N ASN A 601 23.71 15.23 31.71
CA ASN A 601 23.54 16.67 31.73
C ASN A 601 23.15 17.16 30.32
N ASN A 602 21.95 17.72 30.22
CA ASN A 602 21.45 18.63 29.19
C ASN A 602 22.10 18.57 27.80
N GLU A 603 21.54 17.77 26.90
CA GLU A 603 21.47 18.16 25.49
C GLU A 603 20.12 18.83 25.26
N SER A 604 20.13 20.16 25.22
CA SER A 604 19.03 20.90 24.62
C SER A 604 19.09 20.64 23.12
N CYS A 605 18.02 20.12 22.51
CA CYS A 605 17.81 20.26 21.07
C CYS A 605 17.89 21.76 20.76
N SER A 606 19.01 22.18 20.16
CA SER A 606 19.12 23.48 19.56
C SER A 606 18.13 23.52 18.40
N SER A 607 17.11 24.37 18.50
CA SER A 607 16.41 24.85 17.31
C SER A 607 17.46 25.55 16.47
N SER A 608 17.99 24.87 15.43
CA SER A 608 18.72 25.56 14.38
C SER A 608 17.79 26.65 13.88
N GLY A 609 18.25 27.91 13.87
CA GLY A 609 17.50 29.01 13.29
C GLY A 609 17.24 28.65 11.83
N ASP A 610 16.02 28.23 11.52
CA ASP A 610 15.59 27.92 10.18
C ASP A 610 15.60 29.27 9.41
N GLU A 611 16.44 29.38 8.38
CA GLU A 611 16.31 30.45 7.36
C GLU A 611 14.89 30.40 6.77
N ASP A 612 14.42 31.51 6.17
CA ASP A 612 13.09 31.59 5.56
C ASP A 612 12.76 30.33 4.72
N PHE A 613 11.75 29.57 5.16
CA PHE A 613 11.22 28.33 4.54
C PHE A 613 12.13 27.08 4.52
N THR A 614 13.31 27.14 5.11
CA THR A 614 14.23 25.99 5.22
C THR A 614 13.91 25.21 6.48
N VAL A 615 13.80 23.89 6.40
CA VAL A 615 13.47 23.02 7.54
C VAL A 615 14.41 21.82 7.59
N THR A 616 14.95 21.53 8.76
CA THR A 616 15.69 20.28 9.04
C THR A 616 14.77 19.27 9.71
N VAL A 617 14.78 18.03 9.24
CA VAL A 617 14.01 16.91 9.80
C VAL A 617 14.97 15.81 10.21
N SER A 618 14.97 15.46 11.49
CA SER A 618 15.85 14.46 12.10
C SER A 618 15.29 13.04 11.99
N PRO A 619 16.08 11.99 12.24
CA PRO A 619 15.60 10.60 12.23
C PRO A 619 14.33 10.38 13.05
N LYS A 620 13.36 9.68 12.44
CA LYS A 620 11.97 9.49 12.89
C LYS A 620 11.16 10.75 13.21
N GLU A 621 11.69 11.96 13.06
CA GLU A 621 10.96 13.16 13.40
C GLU A 621 9.74 13.36 12.46
N ILE A 622 8.64 13.85 13.02
CA ILE A 622 7.47 14.32 12.27
C ILE A 622 7.30 15.80 12.57
N ARG A 623 7.51 16.64 11.56
CA ARG A 623 7.25 18.09 11.66
C ARG A 623 5.95 18.43 10.94
N THR A 624 5.17 19.33 11.54
CA THR A 624 3.84 19.73 11.06
C THR A 624 3.84 21.23 10.82
N PHE A 625 3.31 21.66 9.68
CA PHE A 625 3.33 23.07 9.27
C PHE A 625 1.96 23.51 8.75
N PHE A 626 1.62 24.78 8.97
CA PHE A 626 0.76 25.50 8.04
C PHE A 626 1.60 26.17 6.97
N VAL A 627 1.18 25.95 5.73
CA VAL A 627 1.78 26.55 4.54
C VAL A 627 0.73 27.43 3.90
N HIS A 628 1.06 28.70 3.70
CA HIS A 628 0.21 29.63 2.95
C HIS A 628 0.76 29.81 1.55
N PHE A 629 -0.12 29.75 0.57
CA PHE A 629 0.21 30.00 -0.82
C PHE A 629 -0.24 31.41 -1.22
N SER A 630 0.48 32.04 -2.17
CA SER A 630 0.02 33.28 -2.77
C SER A 630 -1.30 33.03 -3.50
N SER A 631 -2.37 33.70 -3.06
CA SER A 631 -3.58 33.87 -3.86
C SER A 631 -3.14 34.58 -5.15
N ARG A 632 -3.31 33.96 -6.32
CA ARG A 632 -3.05 34.67 -7.58
C ARG A 632 -4.16 35.71 -7.69
N ASN A 633 -3.79 37.00 -7.63
CA ASN A 633 -4.71 38.11 -7.91
C ASN A 633 -5.53 37.77 -9.17
N LEU A 634 -6.85 37.85 -8.98
CA LEU A 634 -7.94 37.54 -9.91
C LEU A 634 -7.74 38.10 -11.33
#